data_AF-Q8ZMR6-F1
#
_entry.id   AF-Q8ZMR6-F1
#
_cell.length_a   1.000
_cell.length_b   1.000
_cell.length_c   1.000
_cell.angle_alpha   90.00
_cell.angle_beta   90.00
_cell.angle_gamma   90.00
#
_symmetry.space_group_name_H-M   'P 1'
#
loop_
_entity.id
_entity.type
_entity.pdbx_description
1 polymer ?
#
loop_
_entity_poly.entity_id
_entity_poly.type
_entity_poly.pdbx_seq_one_letter_code
_entity_poly.pdbx_strand_id
1 'polypeptide(L)' 'MSTDISIRVPKEMATPAEFAEWEGISRGSVYQKIHHGQLAKYMVKKEKNKGRVSLRYLMYKTDQVRESLGHSNFRVIVG' A
#
# COMPACT_ATOMS: atom_id res chain seq x y z
N MET A 1 4.07 -16.12 24.37
CA MET A 1 2.81 -15.42 24.02
C MET A 1 3.00 -14.81 22.65
N SER A 2 2.25 -15.28 21.65
CA SER A 2 2.30 -14.71 20.30
C SER A 2 1.40 -13.47 20.31
N THR A 3 1.98 -12.28 20.23
CA THR A 3 1.20 -11.05 20.09
C THR A 3 0.50 -11.11 18.73
N ASP A 4 -0.82 -11.32 18.72
CA ASP A 4 -1.62 -11.39 17.49
C ASP A 4 -1.79 -9.97 16.94
N ILE A 5 -0.75 -9.46 16.30
CA ILE A 5 -0.76 -8.13 15.70
C ILE A 5 -1.63 -8.21 14.46
N SER A 6 -2.74 -7.47 14.48
CA SER A 6 -3.64 -7.34 13.34
C SER A 6 -3.63 -5.90 12.82
N ILE A 7 -3.34 -5.75 11.54
CA ILE A 7 -3.41 -4.48 10.82
C ILE A 7 -4.66 -4.47 9.96
N ARG A 8 -5.42 -3.37 10.01
CA ARG A 8 -6.55 -3.15 9.10
C ARG A 8 -6.14 -2.27 7.94
N VAL A 9 -6.56 -2.68 6.75
CA VAL A 9 -6.51 -1.85 5.55
C VAL A 9 -7.92 -1.72 4.97
N PRO A 10 -8.33 -0.52 4.52
CA PRO A 10 -9.68 -0.29 4.03
C PRO A 10 -9.94 -1.02 2.69
N LYS A 11 -8.92 -1.13 1.82
CA LYS A 11 -9.01 -1.86 0.56
C LYS A 11 -7.68 -2.49 0.18
N GLU A 12 -7.74 -3.53 -0.64
CA GLU A 12 -6.55 -4.15 -1.23
C GLU A 12 -5.82 -3.23 -2.20
N MET A 13 -6.59 -2.45 -2.95
CA MET A 13 -6.12 -1.54 -3.98
C MET A 13 -6.50 -0.11 -3.63
N ALA A 14 -5.55 0.81 -3.81
CA ALA A 14 -5.75 2.24 -3.64
C ALA A 14 -5.46 2.95 -4.96
N THR A 15 -6.32 3.92 -5.29
CA THR A 15 -5.91 4.97 -6.22
C THR A 15 -4.85 5.87 -5.56
N PRO A 16 -4.04 6.63 -6.32
CA PRO A 16 -3.09 7.59 -5.74
C PRO A 16 -3.74 8.63 -4.82
N ALA A 17 -5.03 8.93 -5.02
CA ALA A 17 -5.79 9.81 -4.14
C ALA A 17 -6.12 9.14 -2.80
N GLU A 18 -6.65 7.91 -2.83
CA GLU A 18 -6.91 7.13 -1.61
C GLU A 18 -5.61 6.84 -0.85
N PHE A 19 -4.54 6.48 -1.56
CA PHE A 19 -3.22 6.24 -0.96
C PHE A 19 -2.71 7.49 -0.23
N ALA A 20 -2.85 8.65 -0.86
CA ALA A 20 -2.46 9.94 -0.27
C ALA A 20 -3.25 10.22 1.01
N GLU A 21 -4.56 9.99 0.98
CA GLU A 21 -5.45 10.18 2.13
C GLU A 21 -5.08 9.25 3.29
N TRP A 22 -4.86 7.97 3.03
CA TRP A 22 -4.57 6.99 4.08
C TRP A 22 -3.18 7.12 4.69
N GLU A 23 -2.19 7.53 3.90
CA GLU A 23 -0.82 7.78 4.40
C GLU A 23 -0.63 9.20 4.94
N GLY A 24 -1.63 10.09 4.84
CA GLY A 24 -1.51 11.48 5.27
C GLY A 24 -0.49 12.30 4.47
N ILE A 25 -0.29 11.96 3.19
CA ILE A 25 0.65 12.64 2.29
C ILE A 25 -0.08 13.28 1.12
N SER A 26 0.59 14.19 0.40
CA SER A 26 0.00 14.77 -0.81
C SER A 26 -0.02 13.77 -1.97
N ARG A 27 -1.01 13.87 -2.87
CA ARG A 27 -1.02 13.11 -4.13
C ARG A 27 0.26 13.30 -4.94
N GLY A 28 0.81 14.52 -4.94
CA GLY A 28 2.07 14.83 -5.62
C GLY A 28 3.22 14.00 -5.05
N SER A 29 3.30 13.88 -3.73
CA SER A 29 4.28 13.03 -3.05
C SER A 29 4.11 11.55 -3.41
N VAL A 30 2.88 11.06 -3.59
CA VAL A 30 2.64 9.69 -4.08
C VAL A 30 3.23 9.51 -5.48
N TYR A 31 2.96 10.44 -6.41
CA TYR A 31 3.52 10.38 -7.76
C TYR A 31 5.04 10.50 -7.77
N GLN A 32 5.64 11.35 -6.93
CA GLN A 32 7.09 11.43 -6.78
C GLN A 32 7.67 10.11 -6.28
N LYS A 33 7.07 9.49 -5.26
CA LYS A 33 7.51 8.18 -4.73
C LYS A 33 7.37 7.06 -5.76
N ILE A 34 6.33 7.12 -6.60
CA ILE A 34 6.19 6.23 -7.75
C ILE A 34 7.34 6.45 -8.73
N HIS A 35 7.61 7.70 -9.11
CA HIS A 35 8.63 8.06 -10.09
C HIS A 35 10.05 7.73 -9.61
N HIS A 36 10.30 7.85 -8.29
CA HIS A 36 11.55 7.46 -7.64
C HIS A 36 11.65 5.95 -7.39
N GLY A 37 10.68 5.15 -7.83
CA GLY A 37 10.70 3.69 -7.72
C GLY A 37 10.26 3.13 -6.36
N GLN A 38 10.10 3.96 -5.32
CA GLN A 38 9.71 3.50 -3.98
C GLN A 38 8.34 2.81 -3.97
N LEU A 39 7.38 3.34 -4.74
CA LEU A 39 6.03 2.76 -4.88
C LEU A 39 5.83 2.00 -6.19
N ALA A 40 6.81 2.00 -7.09
CA ALA A 40 6.69 1.36 -8.39
C ALA A 40 6.44 -0.15 -8.28
N LYS A 41 7.01 -0.82 -7.27
CA LYS A 41 6.77 -2.26 -7.02
C LYS A 41 5.32 -2.60 -6.69
N TYR A 42 4.54 -1.64 -6.18
CA TYR A 42 3.13 -1.83 -5.84
C TYR A 42 2.19 -1.35 -6.93
N MET A 43 2.70 -0.72 -7.99
CA MET A 43 1.86 -0.29 -9.09
C MET A 43 1.32 -1.48 -9.87
N VAL A 44 0.04 -1.39 -10.18
CA VAL A 44 -0.64 -2.31 -11.08
C VAL A 44 -0.43 -1.78 -12.48
N LYS A 45 0.08 -2.63 -13.39
CA LYS A 45 0.26 -2.25 -14.80
C LYS A 45 -1.07 -1.73 -15.34
N LYS A 46 -1.02 -0.57 -16.01
CA LYS A 46 -2.18 0.00 -16.70
C LYS A 46 -2.68 -1.02 -17.72
N GLU A 47 -3.84 -1.62 -17.48
CA GLU A 47 -4.63 -2.18 -18.57
C GLU A 47 -5.08 -1.03 -19.46
N LYS A 48 -4.87 -1.16 -20.76
CA LYS A 48 -5.11 -0.12 -21.78
C LYS A 48 -6.51 0.53 -21.72
N ASN A 49 -7.50 -0.12 -21.08
CA ASN A 49 -8.87 0.37 -20.95
C ASN A 49 -9.24 0.99 -19.58
N LYS A 50 -8.38 0.90 -18.55
CA LYS A 50 -8.62 1.57 -17.26
C LYS A 50 -7.48 2.54 -17.02
N GLY A 51 -7.62 3.76 -17.54
CA GLY A 51 -6.59 4.82 -17.51
C GLY A 51 -6.13 5.29 -16.12
N ARG A 52 -6.64 4.70 -15.03
CA ARG A 52 -6.31 5.08 -13.66
C ARG A 52 -5.19 4.20 -13.11
N VAL A 53 -4.15 4.85 -12.60
CA VAL A 53 -3.09 4.20 -11.82
C VAL A 53 -3.72 3.64 -10.55
N SER A 54 -3.40 2.40 -10.20
CA SER A 54 -3.76 1.79 -8.92
C SER A 54 -2.52 1.17 -8.27
N LEU A 55 -2.48 1.22 -6.95
CA LEU A 55 -1.43 0.71 -6.09
C LEU A 55 -1.99 -0.44 -5.24
N ARG A 56 -1.24 -1.53 -5.09
CA ARG A 56 -1.55 -2.64 -4.18
C ARG A 56 -1.26 -2.22 -2.73
N TYR A 57 -2.19 -1.52 -2.12
CA TYR A 57 -2.04 -0.96 -0.77
C TYR A 57 -1.85 -2.03 0.30
N LEU A 58 -2.58 -3.15 0.20
CA LEU A 58 -2.40 -4.29 1.11
C LEU A 58 -0.93 -4.75 1.12
N MET A 59 -0.36 -4.95 -0.06
CA MET A 59 1.03 -5.41 -0.20
C MET A 59 2.02 -4.37 0.35
N TYR A 60 1.75 -3.08 0.15
CA TYR A 60 2.54 -2.00 0.73
C TYR A 60 2.54 -2.03 2.27
N LYS A 61 1.36 -2.14 2.89
CA LYS A 61 1.26 -2.20 4.36
C LYS A 61 1.85 -3.48 4.94
N THR A 62 1.67 -4.62 4.25
CA THR A 62 2.29 -5.89 4.65
C THR A 62 3.81 -5.78 4.67
N ASP A 63 4.42 -5.22 3.62
CA ASP A 63 5.87 -5.01 3.59
C ASP A 63 6.32 -4.06 4.72
N GLN A 64 5.64 -2.92 4.89
CA GLN A 64 5.94 -1.95 5.95
C GLN A 64 5.92 -2.58 7.35
N VAL A 65 4.89 -3.37 7.65
CA VAL A 65 4.76 -4.04 8.96
C VAL A 65 5.77 -5.16 9.11
N ARG A 66 6.04 -5.92 8.04
CA ARG A 66 7.08 -6.95 8.05
C ARG A 66 8.46 -6.36 8.30
N GLU A 67 8.80 -5.24 7.66
CA GLU A 67 10.06 -4.53 7.87
C GLU A 67 10.14 -3.95 9.29
N SER A 68 9.03 -3.44 9.83
CA SER A 68 8.99 -2.85 11.18
C SER A 68 9.06 -3.88 12.30
N LEU A 69 8.39 -5.03 12.15
CA LEU A 69 8.35 -6.09 13.16
C LEU A 69 9.54 -7.06 13.05
N GLY A 70 10.19 -7.13 11.88
CA GLY A 70 11.22 -8.13 11.58
C GLY A 70 10.69 -9.57 11.44
N HIS A 71 9.37 -9.77 11.49
CA HIS A 71 8.74 -11.09 11.38
C HIS A 71 7.38 -11.03 10.67
N SER A 72 6.92 -12.17 10.17
CA SER A 72 5.65 -12.30 9.41
C SER A 72 4.45 -12.76 10.25
N ASN A 73 4.60 -12.91 11.58
CA ASN A 73 3.50 -13.27 12.48
C ASN A 73 2.59 -12.07 12.76
N PHE A 74 1.86 -11.65 11.75
CA PHE A 74 0.78 -10.66 11.86
C PHE A 74 -0.33 -11.02 10.87
N ARG A 75 -1.55 -10.59 11.16
CA ARG A 75 -2.70 -10.73 10.26
C ARG A 75 -3.03 -9.39 9.63
N VAL A 76 -3.31 -9.40 8.33
CA VAL A 76 -3.86 -8.21 7.66
C VAL A 76 -5.32 -8.46 7.35
N ILE A 77 -6.19 -7.60 7.87
CA ILE A 77 -7.63 -7.68 7.69
C ILE A 77 -8.03 -6.58 6.71
N VAL A 78 -8.67 -6.99 5.61
CA VAL A 78 -9.29 -6.07 4.67
C VAL A 78 -10.75 -5.92 5.07
N GLY A 79 -11.22 -4.70 5.30
CA GLY A 79 -12.61 -4.45 5.71
C GLY A 79 -12.86 -3.03 6.14
#